data_AF-V9Z7P1-F1
#
_entry.id   AF-V9Z7P1-F1
#
_cell.length_a   1.000
_cell.length_b   1.000
_cell.length_c   1.000
_cell.angle_alpha   90.00
_cell.angle_beta   90.00
_cell.angle_gamma   90.00
#
_symmetry.space_group_name_H-M   'P 1'
#
loop_
_entity.id
_entity.type
_entity.pdbx_description
1 polymer ?
#
loop_
_entity_poly.entity_id
_entity_poly.type
_entity_poly.pdbx_seq_one_letter_code
_entity_poly.pdbx_strand_id
1 'polypeptide(L)'
;MVDRERMLRVVAVTETHAECVVERDNRPGMAGRKARPLALKRFTTSAFRLIEDAVDDADQVLYARFLAAMTGVQGTNPSPVEYATAALRVHNELTAEAAKAHH
;
A
#
# COMPACT_ATOMS: atom_id res chain seq x y z
N MET A 1 -24.89 -14.69 11.97
CA MET A 1 -24.55 -13.46 11.24
C MET A 1 -23.59 -13.88 10.14
N VAL A 2 -23.94 -13.72 8.86
CA VAL A 2 -23.01 -14.13 7.78
C VAL A 2 -21.83 -13.18 7.80
N ASP A 3 -20.62 -13.71 7.96
CA ASP A 3 -19.41 -12.91 7.90
C ASP A 3 -19.32 -12.25 6.53
N ARG A 4 -19.37 -10.92 6.52
CA ARG A 4 -19.34 -10.14 5.29
C ARG A 4 -17.89 -9.98 4.88
N GLU A 5 -17.47 -10.74 3.88
CA GLU A 5 -16.20 -10.53 3.22
C GLU A 5 -16.30 -9.35 2.24
N ARG A 6 -15.39 -8.39 2.39
CA ARG A 6 -15.31 -7.18 1.56
C ARG A 6 -13.85 -6.79 1.38
N MET A 7 -13.45 -6.56 0.14
CA MET A 7 -12.15 -6.01 -0.20
C MET A 7 -12.27 -4.49 -0.33
N LEU A 8 -11.36 -3.80 0.34
CA LEU A 8 -11.29 -2.35 0.39
C LEU A 8 -9.95 -1.90 -0.17
N ARG A 9 -9.98 -1.01 -1.16
CA ARG A 9 -8.78 -0.36 -1.68
C ARG A 9 -8.58 0.97 -0.99
N VAL A 10 -7.43 1.16 -0.36
CA VAL A 10 -7.04 2.44 0.24
C VAL A 10 -6.72 3.42 -0.88
N VAL A 11 -7.32 4.60 -0.83
CA VAL A 11 -7.11 5.66 -1.84
C VAL A 11 -6.37 6.87 -1.27
N ALA A 12 -6.47 7.09 0.04
CA ALA A 12 -5.74 8.13 0.75
C ALA A 12 -5.55 7.73 2.21
N VAL A 13 -4.51 8.25 2.83
CA VAL A 13 -4.22 8.06 4.25
C VAL A 13 -3.93 9.42 4.88
N THR A 14 -4.54 9.65 6.04
CA THR A 14 -4.24 10.77 6.95
C THR A 14 -3.47 10.22 8.16
N GLU A 15 -3.05 11.09 9.08
CA GLU A 15 -2.32 10.67 10.29
C GLU A 15 -3.01 9.55 11.08
N THR A 16 -4.35 9.50 11.08
CA THR A 16 -5.11 8.58 11.92
C THR A 16 -6.12 7.71 11.17
N HIS A 17 -6.46 8.05 9.92
CA HIS A 17 -7.52 7.38 9.15
C HIS A 17 -7.12 7.13 7.71
N ALA A 18 -7.62 6.02 7.15
CA ALA A 18 -7.59 5.73 5.72
C ALA A 18 -8.95 6.00 5.06
N GLU A 19 -8.92 6.61 3.89
CA GLU A 19 -10.04 6.61 2.97
C GLU A 19 -9.96 5.36 2.09
N CYS A 20 -11.10 4.66 1.98
CA CYS A 20 -11.17 3.44 1.18
C CYS A 20 -12.36 3.46 0.23
N VAL A 21 -12.20 2.80 -0.91
CA VAL A 21 -13.29 2.44 -1.81
C VAL A 21 -13.52 0.94 -1.77
N VAL A 22 -14.76 0.50 -2.02
CA VAL A 22 -15.03 -0.92 -2.20
C VAL A 22 -14.45 -1.37 -3.51
N GLU A 23 -13.61 -2.39 -3.45
CA GLU A 23 -13.16 -3.06 -4.65
C GLU A 23 -14.05 -4.26 -4.95
N ARG A 24 -14.26 -5.12 -3.95
CA ARG A 24 -15.16 -6.28 -4.04
C ARG A 24 -16.00 -6.42 -2.79
N ASP A 25 -17.24 -6.84 -2.97
CA ASP A 25 -18.19 -7.07 -1.90
C ASP A 25 -19.12 -8.18 -2.34
N ASN A 26 -19.50 -9.06 -1.41
CA ASN A 26 -20.49 -10.09 -1.69
C ASN A 26 -21.91 -9.52 -1.91
N ARG A 27 -22.14 -8.23 -1.64
CA ARG A 27 -23.40 -7.54 -1.96
C ARG A 27 -23.34 -6.84 -3.33
N PRO A 28 -24.33 -7.07 -4.21
CA PRO A 28 -24.39 -6.40 -5.51
C PRO A 28 -24.50 -4.87 -5.36
N GLY A 29 -23.86 -4.15 -6.29
CA GLY A 29 -23.92 -2.68 -6.37
C GLY A 29 -23.07 -1.92 -5.36
N MET A 30 -22.20 -2.61 -4.60
CA MET A 30 -21.34 -1.98 -3.59
C MET A 30 -19.96 -1.59 -4.12
N ALA A 31 -19.45 -2.25 -5.16
CA ALA A 31 -18.16 -1.92 -5.79
C ALA A 31 -18.12 -0.45 -6.23
N GLY A 32 -16.97 0.19 -6.03
CA GLY A 32 -16.74 1.61 -6.32
C GLY A 32 -17.27 2.59 -5.27
N ARG A 33 -18.08 2.17 -4.31
CA ARG A 33 -18.59 3.09 -3.26
C ARG A 33 -17.50 3.46 -2.26
N LYS A 34 -17.50 4.72 -1.80
CA LYS A 34 -16.65 5.12 -0.67
C LYS A 34 -17.09 4.40 0.60
N ALA A 35 -16.15 3.79 1.31
CA ALA A 35 -16.36 3.33 2.67
C ALA A 35 -16.29 4.52 3.64
N ARG A 36 -16.80 4.33 4.86
CA ARG A 36 -16.53 5.29 5.93
C ARG A 36 -15.02 5.29 6.21
N PRO A 37 -14.40 6.44 6.53
CA PRO A 37 -13.00 6.50 6.92
C PRO A 37 -12.69 5.49 8.03
N LEU A 38 -11.62 4.73 7.86
CA LEU A 38 -11.22 3.68 8.78
C LEU A 38 -10.01 4.12 9.59
N ALA A 39 -10.12 4.10 10.92
CA ALA A 39 -8.99 4.39 11.79
C ALA A 39 -7.85 3.39 11.55
N LEU A 40 -6.62 3.89 11.40
CA LEU A 40 -5.46 3.07 11.00
C LEU A 40 -5.18 1.92 11.97
N LYS A 41 -5.40 2.15 13.27
CA LYS A 41 -5.29 1.13 14.32
C LYS A 41 -6.19 -0.10 14.13
N ARG A 42 -7.19 -0.04 13.24
CA ARG A 42 -8.05 -1.19 12.94
C ARG A 42 -7.39 -2.16 11.97
N PHE A 43 -6.51 -1.69 11.09
CA PHE A 43 -5.81 -2.55 10.13
C PHE A 43 -4.80 -3.51 10.79
N THR A 44 -4.44 -3.27 12.05
CA THR A 44 -3.59 -4.17 12.83
C THR A 44 -4.36 -5.31 13.52
N THR A 45 -5.70 -5.33 13.37
CA THR A 45 -6.55 -6.37 13.97
C THR A 45 -6.78 -7.53 13.00
N SER A 46 -7.08 -8.72 13.53
CA SER A 46 -7.36 -9.93 12.73
C SER A 46 -8.59 -9.83 11.83
N ALA A 47 -9.42 -8.80 12.00
CA ALA A 47 -10.55 -8.51 11.12
C ALA A 47 -10.11 -8.00 9.72
N PHE A 48 -8.84 -7.66 9.56
CA PHE A 48 -8.27 -7.19 8.30
C PHE A 48 -7.09 -8.08 7.91
N ARG A 49 -7.01 -8.36 6.62
CA ARG A 49 -5.85 -8.97 5.99
C ARG A 49 -5.39 -8.02 4.88
N LEU A 50 -4.11 -7.69 4.89
CA LEU A 50 -3.50 -6.96 3.78
C LEU A 50 -3.43 -7.92 2.59
N ILE A 51 -3.94 -7.47 1.45
CA ILE A 51 -3.86 -8.17 0.18
C ILE A 51 -3.04 -7.25 -0.72
N GLU A 52 -1.98 -7.80 -1.31
CA GLU A 52 -1.18 -7.10 -2.30
C GLU A 52 -1.96 -7.06 -3.62
N ASP A 53 -2.02 -5.89 -4.24
CA ASP A 53 -2.62 -5.75 -5.56
C ASP A 53 -1.80 -6.53 -6.59
N ALA A 54 -2.49 -7.06 -7.60
CA ALA A 54 -1.81 -7.61 -8.77
C ALA A 54 -1.17 -6.45 -9.54
N VAL A 55 0.15 -6.33 -9.43
CA VAL A 55 0.96 -5.38 -10.21
C VAL A 55 1.13 -5.90 -11.63
N ASP A 56 1.08 -4.99 -12.61
CA ASP A 56 1.49 -5.31 -13.98
C ASP A 56 3.02 -5.45 -14.08
N ASP A 57 3.53 -5.97 -15.20
CA ASP A 57 4.96 -6.26 -15.36
C ASP A 57 5.86 -5.01 -15.18
N ALA A 58 5.34 -3.82 -15.53
CA ALA A 58 6.07 -2.57 -15.38
C ALA A 58 6.15 -2.14 -13.90
N ASP A 59 5.04 -2.25 -13.19
CA ASP A 59 4.96 -1.98 -11.75
C ASP A 59 5.73 -3.02 -10.93
N GLN A 60 5.85 -4.26 -11.42
CA GLN A 60 6.59 -5.33 -10.76
C GLN A 60 8.09 -5.03 -10.67
N VAL A 61 8.67 -4.39 -11.70
CA VAL A 61 10.08 -3.95 -11.67
C VAL A 61 10.29 -2.84 -10.65
N LEU A 62 9.36 -1.88 -10.58
CA LEU A 62 9.40 -0.81 -9.58
C LEU A 62 9.28 -1.38 -8.17
N TYR A 63 8.29 -2.25 -7.95
CA TYR A 63 8.07 -2.95 -6.69
C TYR A 63 9.31 -3.74 -6.24
N ALA A 64 9.96 -4.46 -7.14
CA ALA A 64 11.19 -5.20 -6.84
C ALA A 64 12.33 -4.28 -6.37
N ARG A 65 12.49 -3.08 -6.95
CA ARG A 65 13.48 -2.09 -6.51
C ARG A 65 13.22 -1.62 -5.08
N PHE A 66 11.95 -1.31 -4.75
CA PHE A 66 11.58 -0.92 -3.38
C PHE A 66 11.81 -2.06 -2.38
N LEU A 67 11.39 -3.28 -2.72
CA LEU A 67 11.56 -4.44 -1.85
C LEU A 67 13.05 -4.73 -1.60
N ALA A 68 13.88 -4.71 -2.63
CA ALA A 68 15.32 -4.92 -2.51
C ALA A 68 15.99 -3.85 -1.62
N ALA A 69 15.57 -2.59 -1.73
CA ALA A 69 16.10 -1.52 -0.89
C ALA A 69 15.72 -1.70 0.59
N MET A 70 14.49 -2.12 0.87
CA MET A 70 14.04 -2.39 2.24
C MET A 70 14.71 -3.62 2.83
N THR A 71 14.86 -4.72 2.08
CA THR A 71 15.54 -5.94 2.57
C THR A 71 17.05 -5.78 2.70
N GLY A 72 17.64 -4.80 2.01
CA GLY A 72 19.05 -4.43 2.15
C GLY A 72 19.40 -3.66 3.42
N VAL A 73 18.42 -3.20 4.20
CA VAL A 73 18.64 -2.51 5.47
C VAL A 73 19.31 -3.45 6.47
N GLN A 74 20.53 -3.11 6.87
CA GLN A 74 21.36 -3.92 7.76
C GLN A 74 20.94 -3.75 9.22
N GLY A 75 20.98 -4.82 10.00
CA GLY A 75 20.71 -4.81 11.44
C GLY A 75 19.86 -6.00 11.89
N THR A 76 19.95 -6.37 13.16
CA THR A 76 19.18 -7.47 13.76
C THR A 76 17.71 -7.14 13.97
N ASN A 77 17.34 -5.86 14.03
CA ASN A 77 15.95 -5.41 14.12
C ASN A 77 15.80 -3.96 13.63
N PRO A 78 15.85 -3.72 12.30
CA PRO A 78 15.72 -2.37 11.77
C PRO A 78 14.37 -1.75 12.13
N SER A 79 14.39 -0.46 12.45
CA SER A 79 13.21 0.33 12.78
C SER A 79 12.36 0.61 11.52
N PRO A 80 11.05 0.85 11.68
CA PRO A 80 10.20 1.27 10.57
C PRO A 80 10.71 2.50 9.82
N VAL A 81 11.41 3.41 10.52
CA VAL A 81 12.00 4.62 9.93
C VAL A 81 13.14 4.28 8.97
N GLU A 82 13.95 3.27 9.27
CA GLU A 82 15.06 2.85 8.40
C GLU A 82 14.54 2.23 7.10
N TYR A 83 13.51 1.39 7.18
CA TYR A 83 12.83 0.88 5.98
C TYR A 83 12.19 1.99 5.15
N ALA A 84 11.51 2.94 5.80
CA ALA A 84 10.92 4.09 5.11
C ALA A 84 11.98 4.96 4.42
N THR A 85 13.14 5.16 5.05
CA THR A 85 14.25 5.92 4.49
C THR A 85 14.84 5.22 3.26
N ALA A 86 15.02 3.89 3.31
CA ALA A 86 15.50 3.11 2.18
C ALA A 86 14.53 3.17 0.99
N ALA A 87 13.22 3.06 1.25
CA ALA A 87 12.19 3.19 0.22
C ALA A 87 12.16 4.62 -0.36
N LEU A 88 12.23 5.66 0.48
CA LEU A 88 12.23 7.05 0.03
C LEU A 88 13.41 7.36 -0.90
N ARG A 89 14.59 6.80 -0.63
CA ARG A 89 15.75 6.94 -1.52
C ARG A 89 15.44 6.43 -2.93
N VAL A 90 14.89 5.22 -3.05
CA VAL A 90 14.51 4.63 -4.35
C VAL A 90 13.45 5.49 -5.06
N HIS A 91 12.46 6.01 -4.33
CA HIS A 91 11.46 6.89 -4.91
C HIS A 91 12.08 8.16 -5.52
N ASN A 92 13.04 8.78 -4.82
CA ASN A 92 13.73 9.96 -5.32
C ASN A 92 14.60 9.65 -6.54
N GLU A 93 15.29 8.50 -6.56
CA GLU A 93 16.08 8.03 -7.71
C GLU A 93 15.19 7.82 -8.95
N LEU A 94 14.06 7.14 -8.79
CA LEU A 94 13.08 6.90 -9.86
C LEU A 94 12.48 8.20 -10.41
N THR A 95 12.17 9.14 -9.52
CA THR A 95 11.63 10.45 -9.91
C THR A 95 12.66 11.24 -10.71
N ALA A 96 13.94 11.17 -10.33
CA ALA A 96 15.02 11.80 -11.06
C ALA A 96 15.31 11.11 -12.42
N GLU A 97 15.22 9.78 -12.50
CA GLU A 97 15.30 9.01 -13.76
C GLU A 97 14.18 9.43 -14.72
N ALA A 98 12.94 9.51 -14.23
CA ALA A 98 11.79 9.94 -15.02
C ALA A 98 11.94 11.38 -15.52
N ALA A 99 12.41 12.30 -14.66
CA ALA A 99 12.63 13.69 -15.06
C ALA A 99 13.68 13.84 -16.19
N LYS A 100 14.70 12.97 -16.22
CA LYS A 100 15.71 12.95 -17.29
C LYS A 100 15.21 12.35 -18.60
N ALA A 101 14.27 11.41 -18.54
CA ALA A 101 13.69 10.79 -19.74
C ALA A 101 12.73 11.72 -20.52
N HIS A 102 12.31 12.83 -19.90
CA HIS A 102 11.42 13.84 -20.50
C HIS A 102 12.15 15.07 -21.07
N HIS A 103 13.49 15.07 -21.08
CA HIS A 103 14.34 16.11 -21.67
C HIS A 103 15.13 15.55 -22.85
#